data_AF-A0A959S113-F1
#
_entry.id   AF-A0A959S113-F1
#
_cell.length_a   1.000
_cell.length_b   1.000
_cell.length_c   1.000
_cell.angle_alpha   90.00
_cell.angle_beta   90.00
_cell.angle_gamma   90.00
#
_symmetry.space_group_name_H-M   'P 1'
#
loop_
_entity.id
_entity.type
_entity.pdbx_description
1 polymer ?
#
loop_
_entity_poly.entity_id
_entity_poly.type
_entity_poly.pdbx_seq_one_letter_code
_entity_poly.pdbx_strand_id
1 'polypeptide(L)'
;MKDYISNLSTDIPAGIVVFFVAVPLCLGIALASGAPLFSGIIAGMVGGIVVGLLSGSQLGVSGPAAGLAVIVLTAIQDLGSYEVFLMAVVLAGVFQILLGVLRAGIIGYY
;
A
#
# COMPACT_ATOMS: atom_id res chain seq x y z
N MET A 1 18.44 2.61 -15.86
CA MET A 1 17.34 3.29 -16.61
C MET A 1 17.09 2.67 -17.98
N LYS A 2 18.12 2.17 -18.69
CA LYS A 2 17.96 1.49 -20.00
C LYS A 2 17.05 0.25 -19.99
N ASP A 3 16.90 -0.43 -18.85
CA ASP A 3 16.09 -1.65 -18.73
C ASP A 3 14.59 -1.43 -18.51
N TYR A 4 14.15 -0.26 -18.04
CA TYR A 4 12.71 -0.01 -17.73
C TYR A 4 11.82 0.05 -18.98
N ILE A 5 12.40 0.34 -20.14
CA ILE A 5 11.66 0.50 -21.40
C ILE A 5 11.81 -0.76 -22.28
N SER A 6 12.73 -1.67 -21.91
CA SER A 6 12.99 -2.93 -22.61
C SER A 6 11.73 -3.80 -22.77
N ASN A 7 10.89 -3.83 -21.73
CA ASN A 7 9.77 -4.77 -21.63
C ASN A 7 8.41 -4.08 -21.76
N LEU A 8 8.36 -2.88 -22.35
CA LEU A 8 7.13 -2.08 -22.39
C LEU A 8 5.97 -2.82 -23.08
N SER A 9 6.27 -3.65 -24.09
CA SER A 9 5.26 -4.47 -24.79
C SER A 9 4.60 -5.52 -23.90
N THR A 10 5.28 -6.01 -22.86
CA THR A 10 4.73 -6.97 -21.88
C THR A 10 4.19 -6.27 -20.64
N ASP A 11 4.80 -5.15 -20.25
CA ASP A 11 4.45 -4.44 -19.02
C ASP A 11 3.12 -3.69 -19.14
N ILE A 12 2.79 -3.14 -20.32
CA ILE A 12 1.50 -2.48 -20.57
C ILE A 12 0.31 -3.44 -20.39
N PRO A 13 0.22 -4.58 -21.11
CA PRO A 13 -0.90 -5.49 -20.94
C PRO A 13 -0.96 -6.08 -19.52
N ALA A 14 0.20 -6.39 -18.91
CA ALA A 14 0.24 -6.84 -17.52
C ALA A 14 -0.32 -5.79 -16.55
N GLY A 15 0.08 -4.52 -16.71
CA GLY A 15 -0.42 -3.40 -15.89
C GLY A 15 -1.93 -3.20 -16.01
N ILE A 16 -2.49 -3.36 -17.21
CA ILE A 16 -3.95 -3.29 -17.44
C ILE A 16 -4.67 -4.42 -16.69
N VAL A 17 -4.17 -5.65 -16.79
CA VAL A 17 -4.76 -6.80 -16.07
C VAL A 17 -4.68 -6.59 -14.56
N VAL A 18 -3.53 -6.15 -14.05
CA VAL A 18 -3.35 -5.85 -12.62
C VAL A 18 -4.27 -4.72 -12.18
N PHE A 19 -4.46 -3.67 -12.98
CA PHE A 19 -5.40 -2.59 -12.67
C PHE A 19 -6.84 -3.11 -12.48
N PHE A 20 -7.33 -3.93 -13.41
CA PHE A 20 -8.69 -4.49 -13.31
C PHE A 20 -8.86 -5.42 -12.10
N VAL A 21 -7.81 -6.11 -11.66
CA VAL A 21 -7.83 -6.93 -10.43
C VAL A 21 -7.67 -6.07 -9.18
N ALA A 22 -6.87 -5.01 -9.24
CA ALA A 22 -6.53 -4.16 -8.10
C ALA A 22 -7.71 -3.27 -7.67
N VAL A 23 -8.51 -2.76 -8.62
CA VAL A 23 -9.69 -1.92 -8.30
C VAL A 23 -10.67 -2.63 -7.35
N PRO A 24 -11.20 -3.83 -7.65
CA PRO A 24 -12.11 -4.52 -6.75
C PRO A 24 -11.42 -4.95 -5.45
N LEU A 25 -10.13 -5.31 -5.50
CA LEU A 25 -9.36 -5.67 -4.30
C LEU A 25 -9.26 -4.47 -3.33
N CYS A 26 -8.94 -3.27 -3.82
CA CYS A 26 -8.84 -2.06 -3.02
C CYS A 26 -10.17 -1.69 -2.37
N LEU A 27 -11.28 -1.80 -3.12
CA LEU A 27 -12.63 -1.56 -2.60
C LEU A 27 -13.02 -2.59 -1.55
N GLY A 28 -12.74 -3.88 -1.80
CA GLY A 28 -13.03 -4.97 -0.87
C GLY A 28 -12.26 -4.84 0.45
N ILE A 29 -10.99 -4.47 0.39
CA ILE A 29 -10.17 -4.27 1.60
C ILE A 29 -10.65 -3.05 2.38
N ALA A 30 -10.99 -1.94 1.72
CA ALA A 30 -11.55 -0.77 2.41
C ALA A 30 -12.87 -1.10 3.11
N LEU A 31 -13.76 -1.84 2.45
CA LEU A 31 -15.02 -2.32 3.02
C LEU A 31 -14.76 -3.22 4.24
N ALA A 32 -13.85 -4.18 4.12
CA ALA A 32 -13.48 -5.08 5.22
C ALA A 32 -12.82 -4.34 6.40
N SER A 33 -12.18 -3.22 6.14
CA SER A 33 -11.54 -2.37 7.15
C SER A 33 -12.51 -1.41 7.84
N GLY A 34 -13.79 -1.36 7.43
CA GLY A 34 -14.75 -0.37 7.93
C GLY A 34 -14.42 1.07 7.54
N ALA A 35 -13.55 1.26 6.54
CA ALA A 35 -13.11 2.56 6.07
C ALA A 35 -13.93 3.01 4.83
N PRO A 36 -13.95 4.32 4.49
CA PRO A 36 -14.60 4.79 3.27
C PRO A 36 -14.03 4.08 2.04
N LEU A 37 -14.87 3.57 1.14
CA LEU A 37 -14.43 2.82 -0.05
C LEU A 37 -13.36 3.56 -0.87
N PHE A 38 -13.50 4.88 -0.97
CA PHE A 38 -12.57 5.73 -1.70
C PHE A 38 -11.16 5.75 -1.09
N SER A 39 -11.01 5.52 0.22
CA SER A 39 -9.70 5.48 0.87
C SER A 39 -8.85 4.29 0.39
N GLY A 40 -9.50 3.16 0.07
CA GLY A 40 -8.80 2.00 -0.51
C GLY A 40 -8.23 2.30 -1.89
N ILE A 41 -9.01 2.99 -2.73
CA ILE A 41 -8.56 3.42 -4.06
C ILE A 41 -7.40 4.41 -3.95
N ILE A 42 -7.50 5.41 -3.06
CA ILE A 42 -6.42 6.37 -2.81
C ILE A 42 -5.16 5.63 -2.33
N ALA A 43 -5.29 4.74 -1.36
CA ALA A 43 -4.16 3.98 -0.83
C ALA A 43 -3.49 3.11 -1.92
N GLY A 44 -4.27 2.48 -2.79
CA GLY A 44 -3.76 1.72 -3.94
C GLY A 44 -3.03 2.60 -4.95
N MET A 45 -3.60 3.74 -5.31
CA MET A 45 -3.00 4.67 -6.26
C MET A 45 -1.70 5.28 -5.73
N VAL A 46 -1.73 5.81 -4.50
CA VAL A 46 -0.57 6.44 -3.87
C VAL A 46 0.51 5.39 -3.59
N GLY A 47 0.14 4.21 -3.08
CA GLY A 47 1.06 3.10 -2.86
C GLY A 47 1.74 2.65 -4.14
N GLY A 48 0.97 2.43 -5.21
CA GLY A 48 1.49 1.99 -6.50
C GLY A 48 2.46 2.99 -7.14
N ILE A 49 2.13 4.29 -7.08
CA ILE A 49 2.99 5.34 -7.67
C ILE A 49 4.23 5.58 -6.79
N VAL A 50 4.05 5.87 -5.50
CA VAL A 50 5.16 6.28 -4.63
C VAL A 50 6.11 5.12 -4.37
N VAL A 51 5.60 3.94 -4.03
CA VAL A 51 6.45 2.77 -3.75
C VAL A 51 7.01 2.16 -5.04
N GLY A 52 6.25 2.20 -6.15
CA GLY A 52 6.75 1.76 -7.45
C GLY A 52 7.96 2.56 -7.92
N LEU A 53 7.99 3.87 -7.64
CA LEU A 53 9.13 4.73 -7.97
C LEU A 53 10.33 4.57 -7.02
N LEU A 54 10.09 4.24 -5.74
CA LEU A 54 11.12 4.24 -4.70
C LEU A 54 11.66 2.86 -4.31
N SER A 55 10.93 1.76 -4.51
CA SER A 55 11.28 0.45 -3.92
C SER A 55 12.43 -0.28 -4.63
N GLY A 56 12.72 0.06 -5.90
CA GLY A 56 13.68 -0.70 -6.72
C GLY A 56 13.20 -2.08 -7.15
N SER A 57 11.98 -2.50 -6.78
CA SER A 57 11.38 -3.77 -7.20
C SER A 57 10.73 -3.63 -8.58
N GLN A 58 11.10 -4.52 -9.51
CA GLN A 58 10.59 -4.49 -10.89
C GLN A 58 9.21 -5.14 -11.05
N LEU A 59 8.80 -5.99 -10.09
CA LEU A 59 7.56 -6.78 -10.15
C LEU A 59 6.61 -6.51 -8.97
N GLY A 60 7.06 -5.75 -7.97
CA GLY A 60 6.28 -5.48 -6.77
C GLY A 60 5.12 -4.52 -7.03
N VAL A 61 3.92 -4.91 -6.58
CA VAL A 61 2.73 -4.06 -6.56
C VAL A 61 2.44 -3.64 -5.13
N SER A 62 2.26 -2.34 -4.90
CA SER A 62 2.01 -1.79 -3.57
C SER A 62 0.61 -1.19 -3.48
N GLY A 63 -0.07 -1.42 -2.37
CA GLY A 63 -1.44 -0.98 -2.12
C GLY A 63 -2.00 -1.58 -0.82
N PRO A 64 -3.33 -1.53 -0.61
CA PRO A 64 -3.97 -2.12 0.56
C PRO A 64 -3.71 -3.63 0.63
N ALA A 65 -3.22 -4.11 1.77
CA ALA A 65 -2.93 -5.52 1.97
C ALA A 65 -4.08 -6.22 2.71
N ALA A 66 -4.50 -7.40 2.23
CA ALA A 66 -5.61 -8.15 2.82
C ALA A 66 -5.39 -8.46 4.31
N GLY A 67 -4.14 -8.77 4.71
CA GLY A 67 -3.79 -9.06 6.10
C GLY A 67 -3.90 -7.85 7.05
N LEU A 68 -3.95 -6.62 6.52
CA LEU A 68 -4.10 -5.42 7.34
C LEU A 68 -5.57 -5.03 7.57
N ALA A 69 -6.52 -5.63 6.84
CA ALA A 69 -7.93 -5.20 6.90
C ALA A 69 -8.51 -5.27 8.32
N VAL A 70 -8.28 -6.40 9.01
CA VAL A 70 -8.75 -6.59 10.39
C VAL A 70 -8.04 -5.65 11.35
N ILE A 71 -6.73 -5.44 11.18
CA ILE A 71 -5.93 -4.53 12.03
C ILE A 71 -6.44 -3.09 11.91
N VAL A 72 -6.77 -2.66 10.70
CA VAL A 72 -7.34 -1.32 10.46
C VAL A 72 -8.73 -1.21 11.07
N LEU A 73 -9.59 -2.23 10.88
CA LEU A 73 -10.92 -2.24 11.47
C LEU A 73 -10.87 -2.10 12.99
N THR A 74 -10.06 -2.92 13.65
CA THR A 74 -9.90 -2.88 15.12
C THR A 74 -9.30 -1.55 15.56
N ALA A 75 -8.29 -1.03 14.86
CA ALA A 75 -7.68 0.25 15.19
C ALA A 75 -8.67 1.43 15.07
N ILE A 76 -9.51 1.46 14.03
CA ILE A 76 -10.54 2.50 13.88
C ILE A 76 -11.54 2.42 15.04
N GLN A 77 -11.93 1.21 15.44
CA GLN A 77 -12.86 1.00 16.55
C GLN A 77 -12.24 1.43 17.89
N ASP A 78 -11.00 1.05 18.15
CA ASP A 78 -10.28 1.37 19.39
C ASP A 78 -9.98 2.88 19.52
N LEU A 79 -9.64 3.55 18.41
CA LEU A 79 -9.40 5.00 18.37
C LEU A 79 -10.72 5.80 18.34
N GLY A 80 -11.85 5.14 18.05
CA GLY A 80 -13.19 5.75 18.00
C GLY A 80 -13.43 6.71 16.83
N SER A 81 -12.43 6.97 15.99
CA SER A 81 -12.50 7.91 14.87
C SER A 81 -11.55 7.51 13.74
N TYR A 82 -12.06 7.55 12.52
CA TYR A 82 -11.25 7.33 11.31
C TYR A 82 -10.18 8.42 11.13
N GLU A 83 -10.45 9.66 11.52
CA GLU A 83 -9.51 10.78 11.41
C GLU A 83 -8.33 10.62 12.37
N VAL A 84 -8.60 10.14 13.59
CA VAL A 84 -7.55 9.80 14.57
C VAL A 84 -6.73 8.62 14.06
N PHE A 85 -7.35 7.64 13.43
CA PHE A 85 -6.65 6.54 12.77
C PHE A 85 -5.72 7.04 11.64
N LEU A 86 -6.18 7.95 10.78
CA LEU A 86 -5.33 8.55 9.74
C LEU A 86 -4.10 9.24 10.34
N MET A 87 -4.26 9.97 11.45
CA MET A 87 -3.14 10.57 12.16
C MET A 87 -2.16 9.51 12.68
N ALA A 88 -2.65 8.42 13.26
CA ALA A 88 -1.83 7.29 13.68
C ALA A 88 -1.07 6.65 12.50
N VAL A 89 -1.69 6.53 11.32
CA VAL A 89 -1.04 6.04 10.10
C VAL A 89 0.09 6.96 9.66
N VAL A 90 -0.10 8.29 9.74
CA VAL A 90 0.96 9.26 9.43
C VAL A 90 2.15 9.07 10.38
N LEU A 91 1.88 8.94 11.69
CA LEU A 91 2.94 8.66 12.69
C LEU A 91 3.65 7.33 12.41
N ALA A 92 2.90 6.27 12.10
CA ALA A 92 3.45 4.97 11.73
C ALA A 92 4.38 5.08 10.50
N GLY A 93 4.00 5.88 9.50
CA GLY A 93 4.84 6.17 8.34
C GLY A 93 6.14 6.90 8.71
N VAL A 94 6.08 7.87 9.63
CA VAL A 94 7.29 8.54 10.14
C VAL A 94 8.20 7.53 10.84
N PHE A 95 7.66 6.66 11.70
CA PHE A 95 8.45 5.59 12.32
C PHE A 95 9.05 4.64 11.28
N GLN A 96 8.29 4.26 10.24
CA GLN A 96 8.77 3.41 9.17
C GLN A 96 9.95 4.04 8.41
N ILE A 97 9.89 5.36 8.13
CA ILE A 97 10.98 6.10 7.50
C ILE A 97 12.22 6.11 8.43
N LEU A 98 12.04 6.40 9.72
CA LEU A 98 13.14 6.40 10.69
C LEU A 98 13.84 5.04 10.77
N LEU A 99 13.06 3.96 10.87
CA LEU A 99 13.58 2.59 10.87
C LEU A 99 14.29 2.24 9.54
N GLY A 100 13.76 2.73 8.42
CA GLY A 100 14.39 2.60 7.10
C GLY A 100 15.76 3.29 7.03
N VAL A 101 15.88 4.52 7.55
CA VAL A 101 17.15 5.27 7.61
C VAL A 101 18.16 4.56 8.53
N LEU A 102 17.70 4.03 9.66
CA LEU A 102 18.53 3.24 10.58
C LEU A 102 18.89 1.84 10.03
N ARG A 103 18.38 1.46 8.85
CA ARG A 103 18.53 0.13 8.25
C ARG A 103 18.10 -1.02 9.18
N ALA A 104 17.11 -0.76 10.03
CA ALA A 104 16.59 -1.70 11.02
C ALA A 104 15.73 -2.83 10.41
N GLY A 105 15.62 -2.92 9.07
CA GLY A 105 14.85 -3.97 8.38
C GLY A 105 15.36 -5.40 8.64
N ILE A 106 16.63 -5.55 9.05
CA ILE A 106 17.22 -6.86 9.39
C ILE A 106 16.49 -7.50 10.59
N ILE A 107 15.90 -6.71 11.48
CA ILE A 107 15.19 -7.22 12.66
C ILE A 107 13.98 -8.07 12.26
N GLY A 108 13.34 -7.76 11.13
CA GLY A 108 12.18 -8.52 10.65
C GLY A 108 12.50 -9.89 10.06
N TYR A 109 13.78 -10.26 9.91
CA TYR A 109 14.20 -11.59 9.45
C TYR A 109 14.23 -12.64 10.56
N TYR A 110 14.16 -12.22 11.82
CA TYR A 110 14.24 -13.07 13.02
C TYR A 110 12.91 -13.03 13.78
#